data_AF-A0A3D1SZV4-F1
#
_entry.id   AF-A0A3D1SZV4-F1
#
_cell.length_a   1.000
_cell.length_b   1.000
_cell.length_c   1.000
_cell.angle_alpha   90.00
_cell.angle_beta   90.00
_cell.angle_gamma   90.00
#
_symmetry.space_group_name_H-M   'P 1'
#
loop_
_entity.id
_entity.type
_entity.pdbx_description
1 polymer ?
#
loop_
_entity_poly.entity_id
_entity_poly.type
_entity_poly.pdbx_seq_one_letter_code
_entity_poly.pdbx_strand_id
1 'polypeptide(L)'
;MVKEMQDRQDQHDRSALERHQIWANRVVVIVLLCAILAAYPMFLWLIGFPLYLRLGIPTIGLALWVVLAITSRVPSLSKYSRFASSLMLNAFGFVQMIFLGTRNAATPYYFFVILAFSLIYLDEKAVIFTALGSLTVHGILVAAYPTIATNPMFYNYTYRTYIYMGFMYLLSVPALIVVARRACALLFDVQRREDSQRILNNSLNQVLEQMTLTATNLLRSSEVLSGHAAVLQSSAEEVAAGMEQMAHMVEVQATDVTQVSGNVVQ
;
A
#
# COMPACT_ATOMS: atom_id res chain seq x y z
N MET A 1 15.74 8.19 11.50
CA MET A 1 15.25 9.52 11.09
C MET A 1 15.60 9.92 9.66
N VAL A 2 16.83 10.33 9.30
CA VAL A 2 17.15 10.76 7.90
C VAL A 2 16.96 9.62 6.89
N LYS A 3 17.45 8.41 7.20
CA LYS A 3 17.28 7.23 6.35
C LYS A 3 15.82 6.80 6.19
N GLU A 4 15.00 6.95 7.24
CA GLU A 4 13.56 6.65 7.17
C GLU A 4 12.78 7.68 6.36
N MET A 5 13.16 8.95 6.42
CA MET A 5 12.55 10.00 5.59
C MET A 5 12.91 9.77 4.12
N GLN A 6 14.15 9.39 3.83
CA GLN A 6 14.62 9.09 2.49
C GLN A 6 14.00 7.80 1.93
N ASP A 7 13.88 6.74 2.73
CA ASP A 7 13.16 5.50 2.34
C ASP A 7 11.66 5.75 2.10
N ARG A 8 11.03 6.66 2.86
CA ARG A 8 9.62 7.06 2.65
C ARG A 8 9.43 7.86 1.37
N GLN A 9 10.43 8.66 0.99
CA GLN A 9 10.40 9.46 -0.23
C GLN A 9 10.69 8.61 -1.48
N ASP A 10 11.69 7.72 -1.42
CA ASP A 10 11.98 6.73 -2.47
C ASP A 10 10.84 5.71 -2.66
N GLN A 11 10.12 5.36 -1.58
CA GLN A 11 8.90 4.56 -1.69
C GLN A 11 7.76 5.30 -2.37
N HIS A 12 7.70 6.63 -2.25
CA HIS A 12 6.63 7.45 -2.82
C HIS A 12 6.77 7.60 -4.34
N ASP A 13 7.99 7.75 -4.84
CA ASP A 13 8.28 7.95 -6.27
C ASP A 13 8.05 6.68 -7.11
N ARG A 14 8.02 5.50 -6.47
CA ARG A 14 7.68 4.25 -7.13
C ARG A 14 6.19 4.18 -7.43
N SER A 15 5.83 3.61 -8.58
CA SER A 15 4.43 3.31 -8.88
C SER A 15 3.85 2.36 -7.80
N ALA A 16 2.56 2.49 -7.44
CA ALA A 16 1.96 1.57 -6.48
C ALA A 16 2.09 0.11 -6.92
N LEU A 17 2.08 -0.15 -8.24
CA LEU A 17 2.31 -1.47 -8.80
C LEU A 17 3.71 -2.01 -8.46
N GLU A 18 4.74 -1.18 -8.53
CA GLU A 18 6.11 -1.59 -8.17
C GLU A 18 6.23 -1.88 -6.67
N ARG A 19 5.63 -1.04 -5.81
CA ARG A 19 5.54 -1.33 -4.37
C ARG A 19 4.83 -2.65 -4.10
N HIS A 20 3.71 -2.89 -4.78
CA HIS A 20 2.95 -4.13 -4.69
C HIS A 20 3.77 -5.34 -5.15
N GLN A 21 4.52 -5.24 -6.25
CA GLN A 21 5.36 -6.33 -6.74
C GLN A 21 6.50 -6.68 -5.77
N ILE A 22 7.10 -5.69 -5.10
CA ILE A 22 8.11 -5.92 -4.07
C ILE A 22 7.48 -6.63 -2.86
N TRP A 23 6.28 -6.21 -2.45
CA TRP A 23 5.52 -6.90 -1.40
C TRP A 23 5.18 -8.33 -1.81
N ALA A 24 4.69 -8.54 -3.03
CA ALA A 24 4.34 -9.85 -3.57
C ALA A 24 5.56 -10.78 -3.60
N ASN A 25 6.73 -10.29 -4.02
CA ASN A 25 7.99 -11.04 -3.96
C ASN A 25 8.30 -11.54 -2.55
N ARG A 26 8.14 -10.69 -1.53
CA ARG A 26 8.37 -11.08 -0.12
C ARG A 26 7.37 -12.14 0.33
N VAL A 27 6.08 -11.94 0.04
CA VAL A 27 5.02 -12.88 0.41
C VAL A 27 5.23 -14.22 -0.25
N VAL A 28 5.47 -14.25 -1.56
CA VAL A 28 5.70 -15.49 -2.33
C VAL A 28 6.90 -16.26 -1.76
N VAL A 29 8.02 -15.60 -1.49
CA VAL A 29 9.20 -16.25 -0.91
C VAL A 29 8.88 -16.87 0.45
N ILE A 30 8.16 -16.17 1.32
CA ILE A 30 7.80 -16.67 2.65
C ILE A 30 6.82 -17.84 2.54
N VAL A 31 5.74 -17.69 1.79
CA VAL A 31 4.71 -18.72 1.67
C VAL A 31 5.27 -20.00 1.05
N LEU A 32 6.13 -19.88 0.03
CA LEU A 32 6.77 -21.05 -0.59
C LEU A 32 7.78 -21.72 0.34
N LEU A 33 8.50 -20.95 1.17
CA LEU A 33 9.34 -21.54 2.22
C LEU A 33 8.49 -22.35 3.20
N CYS A 34 7.41 -21.78 3.71
CA CYS A 34 6.50 -22.46 4.62
C CYS A 34 5.92 -23.73 3.99
N ALA A 35 5.52 -23.67 2.72
CA ALA A 35 5.01 -24.83 1.99
C ALA A 35 6.06 -25.94 1.85
N ILE A 36 7.31 -25.59 1.53
CA ILE A 36 8.42 -26.55 1.43
C ILE A 36 8.71 -27.18 2.79
N LEU A 37 8.80 -26.38 3.85
CA LEU A 37 9.05 -26.87 5.21
C LEU A 37 7.91 -27.77 5.70
N ALA A 38 6.66 -27.45 5.39
CA ALA A 38 5.50 -28.29 5.68
C ALA A 38 5.50 -29.60 4.86
N ALA A 39 6.05 -29.58 3.65
CA ALA A 39 6.16 -30.77 2.80
C ALA A 39 7.17 -31.79 3.35
N TYR A 40 8.27 -31.37 3.99
CA TYR A 40 9.29 -32.29 4.54
C TYR A 40 8.72 -33.43 5.42
N PRO A 41 7.95 -33.16 6.50
CA PRO A 41 7.37 -34.23 7.31
C PRO A 41 6.37 -35.09 6.52
N MET A 42 5.61 -34.48 5.60
CA MET A 42 4.67 -35.20 4.74
C MET A 42 5.40 -36.22 3.83
N PHE A 43 6.52 -35.82 3.22
CA PHE A 43 7.34 -36.70 2.38
C PHE A 43 8.11 -37.75 3.18
N LEU A 44 8.55 -37.45 4.40
CA LEU A 44 9.21 -38.44 5.27
C LEU A 44 8.27 -39.57 5.68
N TRP A 45 6.99 -39.25 5.96
CA TRP A 45 5.95 -40.22 6.33
C TRP A 45 5.27 -40.93 5.16
N LEU A 46 5.65 -40.63 3.91
CA LEU A 46 5.13 -41.34 2.73
C LEU A 46 5.64 -42.79 2.69
N ILE A 47 4.83 -43.71 3.24
CA ILE A 47 5.14 -45.13 3.33
C ILE A 47 5.32 -45.72 1.92
N GLY A 48 6.35 -46.54 1.75
CA GLY A 48 6.67 -47.22 0.49
C GLY A 48 7.38 -46.37 -0.57
N PHE A 49 7.74 -45.11 -0.28
CA PHE A 49 8.69 -44.36 -1.11
C PHE A 49 10.14 -44.69 -0.71
N PRO A 50 11.08 -44.83 -1.66
CA PRO A 50 12.50 -44.90 -1.34
C PRO A 50 12.98 -43.66 -0.58
N LEU A 51 13.90 -43.83 0.38
CA LEU A 51 14.40 -42.73 1.21
C LEU A 51 15.00 -41.58 0.39
N TYR A 52 15.71 -41.91 -0.70
CA TYR A 52 16.30 -40.90 -1.59
C TYR A 52 15.25 -40.00 -2.27
N LEU A 53 14.03 -40.49 -2.52
CA LEU A 53 12.94 -39.67 -3.07
C LEU A 53 12.25 -38.83 -1.99
N ARG A 54 12.08 -39.40 -0.79
CA ARG A 54 11.49 -38.69 0.37
C ARG A 54 12.32 -37.47 0.76
N LEU A 55 13.64 -37.59 0.67
CA LEU A 55 14.57 -36.48 0.95
C LEU A 55 14.85 -35.65 -0.31
N GLY A 56 14.92 -36.27 -1.48
CA GLY A 56 15.29 -35.62 -2.73
C GLY A 56 14.28 -34.57 -3.19
N ILE A 57 12.98 -34.90 -3.21
CA ILE A 57 11.94 -33.97 -3.70
C ILE A 57 11.90 -32.68 -2.86
N PRO A 58 11.81 -32.72 -1.51
CA PRO A 58 11.85 -31.50 -0.71
C PRO A 58 13.17 -30.73 -0.84
N THR A 59 14.31 -31.44 -0.98
CA THR A 59 15.63 -30.80 -1.16
C THR A 59 15.74 -30.07 -2.49
N ILE A 60 15.20 -30.62 -3.59
CA ILE A 60 15.09 -29.93 -4.87
C ILE A 60 14.20 -28.68 -4.72
N GLY A 61 13.07 -28.81 -4.02
CA GLY A 61 12.20 -27.67 -3.71
C GLY A 61 12.93 -26.56 -2.96
N LEU A 62 13.76 -26.91 -1.97
CA LEU A 62 14.54 -25.96 -1.19
C LEU A 62 15.65 -25.30 -2.03
N ALA A 63 16.33 -26.05 -2.90
CA ALA A 63 17.32 -25.49 -3.82
C ALA A 63 16.69 -24.50 -4.81
N LEU A 64 15.56 -24.87 -5.39
CA LEU A 64 14.76 -24.01 -6.26
C LEU A 64 14.29 -22.74 -5.52
N TRP A 65 13.86 -22.88 -4.26
CA TRP A 65 13.49 -21.75 -3.42
C TRP A 65 14.65 -20.80 -3.12
N VAL A 66 15.86 -21.31 -2.89
CA VAL A 66 17.05 -20.46 -2.68
C VAL A 66 17.30 -19.60 -3.93
N VAL A 67 17.17 -20.16 -5.13
CA VAL A 67 17.28 -19.40 -6.39
C VAL A 67 16.21 -18.30 -6.46
N LEU A 68 14.96 -18.63 -6.10
CA LEU A 68 13.88 -17.64 -6.04
C LEU A 68 14.14 -16.54 -5.01
N ALA A 69 14.62 -16.90 -3.81
CA ALA A 69 14.94 -15.95 -2.75
C ALA A 69 16.05 -14.98 -3.19
N ILE A 70 17.08 -15.46 -3.89
CA ILE A 70 18.13 -14.62 -4.47
C ILE A 70 17.54 -13.70 -5.54
N THR A 71 16.84 -14.25 -6.53
CA THR A 71 16.27 -13.45 -7.63
C THR A 71 15.26 -12.41 -7.16
N SER A 72 14.53 -12.67 -6.07
CA SER A 72 13.58 -11.73 -5.46
C SER A 72 14.24 -10.54 -4.75
N ARG A 73 15.49 -10.71 -4.27
CA ARG A 73 16.22 -9.71 -3.46
C ARG A 73 17.21 -8.88 -4.26
N VAL A 74 17.73 -9.44 -5.36
CA VAL A 74 18.68 -8.73 -6.23
C VAL A 74 17.92 -7.65 -7.03
N PRO A 75 18.23 -6.35 -6.90
CA PRO A 75 17.45 -5.28 -7.52
C PRO A 75 17.28 -5.42 -9.03
N SER A 76 18.35 -5.79 -9.74
CA SER A 76 18.35 -5.97 -11.20
C SER A 76 17.47 -7.14 -11.68
N LEU A 77 17.26 -8.15 -10.83
CA LEU A 77 16.51 -9.38 -11.14
C LEU A 77 15.11 -9.40 -10.53
N SER A 78 14.87 -8.61 -9.48
CA SER A 78 13.62 -8.60 -8.70
C SER A 78 12.37 -8.38 -9.55
N LYS A 79 12.48 -7.60 -10.63
CA LYS A 79 11.43 -7.38 -11.64
C LYS A 79 10.97 -8.67 -12.33
N TYR A 80 11.85 -9.66 -12.47
CA TYR A 80 11.55 -10.95 -13.10
C TYR A 80 11.14 -12.03 -12.10
N SER A 81 11.13 -11.74 -10.80
CA SER A 81 10.83 -12.74 -9.76
C SER A 81 9.43 -13.38 -9.91
N ARG A 82 8.47 -12.66 -10.51
CA ARG A 82 7.16 -13.22 -10.89
C ARG A 82 7.21 -14.32 -11.95
N PHE A 83 8.14 -14.23 -12.90
CA PHE A 83 8.36 -15.26 -13.91
C PHE A 83 9.24 -16.37 -13.34
N ALA A 84 10.23 -16.02 -12.51
CA ALA A 84 11.08 -16.99 -11.83
C ALA A 84 10.27 -17.89 -10.88
N SER A 85 9.32 -17.34 -10.11
CA SER A 85 8.43 -18.12 -9.23
C SER A 85 7.52 -19.04 -10.03
N SER A 86 6.95 -18.56 -11.13
CA SER A 86 6.17 -19.37 -12.06
C SER A 86 6.98 -20.52 -12.66
N LEU A 87 8.21 -20.25 -13.13
CA LEU A 87 9.12 -21.27 -13.66
C LEU A 87 9.48 -22.29 -12.57
N MET A 88 9.80 -21.82 -11.37
CA MET A 88 10.14 -22.65 -10.22
C MET A 88 9.01 -23.61 -9.86
N LEU A 89 7.78 -23.10 -9.76
CA LEU A 89 6.61 -23.89 -9.41
C LEU A 89 6.28 -24.93 -10.49
N ASN A 90 6.38 -24.56 -11.77
CA ASN A 90 6.16 -25.47 -12.90
C ASN A 90 7.25 -26.55 -12.97
N ALA A 91 8.51 -26.18 -12.79
CA ALA A 91 9.63 -27.12 -12.76
C ALA A 91 9.49 -28.10 -11.57
N PHE A 92 9.12 -27.59 -10.40
CA PHE A 92 8.86 -28.42 -9.23
C PHE A 92 7.70 -29.39 -9.47
N GLY A 93 6.59 -28.91 -10.08
CA GLY A 93 5.46 -29.76 -10.46
C GLY A 93 5.85 -30.86 -11.44
N PHE A 94 6.64 -30.53 -12.46
CA PHE A 94 7.17 -31.51 -13.42
C PHE A 94 8.03 -32.59 -12.74
N VAL A 95 8.96 -32.16 -11.88
CA VAL A 95 9.82 -33.04 -11.09
C VAL A 95 8.98 -33.94 -10.19
N GLN A 96 8.01 -33.38 -9.48
CA GLN A 96 7.09 -34.15 -8.64
C GLN A 96 6.32 -35.19 -9.44
N MET A 97 5.82 -34.86 -10.64
CA MET A 97 5.09 -35.80 -11.49
C MET A 97 5.95 -37.00 -11.91
N ILE A 98 7.21 -36.77 -12.27
CA ILE A 98 8.15 -37.85 -12.62
C ILE A 98 8.42 -38.73 -11.41
N PHE A 99 8.72 -38.14 -10.25
CA PHE A 99 9.17 -38.90 -9.08
C PHE A 99 8.04 -39.55 -8.29
N LEU A 100 6.86 -38.94 -8.21
CA LEU A 100 5.69 -39.52 -7.54
C LEU A 100 5.04 -40.62 -8.38
N GLY A 101 5.19 -40.54 -9.72
CA GLY A 101 4.66 -41.51 -10.68
C GLY A 101 3.22 -41.93 -10.36
N THR A 102 3.09 -43.15 -9.87
CA THR A 102 1.82 -43.86 -9.63
C THR A 102 1.00 -43.35 -8.45
N ARG A 103 1.63 -42.57 -7.57
CA ARG A 103 1.07 -42.14 -6.28
C ARG A 103 0.67 -40.66 -6.31
N ASN A 104 0.43 -40.14 -7.51
CA ASN A 104 0.41 -38.71 -7.79
C ASN A 104 -1.00 -38.11 -7.89
N ALA A 105 -1.94 -38.63 -7.10
CA ALA A 105 -3.36 -38.35 -7.27
C ALA A 105 -3.74 -36.87 -7.14
N ALA A 106 -3.01 -36.10 -6.34
CA ALA A 106 -3.29 -34.70 -6.02
C ALA A 106 -2.56 -33.68 -6.91
N THR A 107 -1.56 -34.10 -7.67
CA THR A 107 -0.70 -33.20 -8.44
C THR A 107 -1.35 -32.54 -9.66
N PRO A 108 -2.46 -33.04 -10.26
CA PRO A 108 -3.15 -32.24 -11.27
C PRO A 108 -3.70 -30.94 -10.67
N TYR A 109 -4.10 -30.97 -9.40
CA TYR A 109 -4.65 -29.81 -8.70
C TYR A 109 -3.59 -28.77 -8.36
N TYR A 110 -2.33 -29.19 -8.20
CA TYR A 110 -1.21 -28.30 -7.94
C TYR A 110 -1.10 -27.22 -9.02
N PHE A 111 -1.34 -27.53 -10.29
CA PHE A 111 -1.24 -26.55 -11.38
C PHE A 111 -2.30 -25.45 -11.34
N PHE A 112 -3.49 -25.73 -10.80
CA PHE A 112 -4.48 -24.68 -10.51
C PHE A 112 -4.01 -23.75 -9.39
N VAL A 113 -3.31 -24.29 -8.39
CA VAL A 113 -2.69 -23.49 -7.33
C VAL A 113 -1.58 -22.61 -7.90
N ILE A 114 -0.75 -23.11 -8.81
CA ILE A 114 0.28 -22.29 -9.50
C ILE A 114 -0.38 -21.14 -10.26
N LEU A 115 -1.46 -21.42 -11.00
CA LEU A 115 -2.20 -20.41 -11.76
C LEU A 115 -2.79 -19.33 -10.83
N ALA A 116 -3.40 -19.73 -9.71
CA ALA A 116 -3.91 -18.81 -8.70
C ALA A 116 -2.79 -17.98 -8.05
N PHE A 117 -1.62 -18.58 -7.79
CA PHE A 117 -0.47 -17.87 -7.23
C PHE A 117 0.04 -16.75 -8.13
N SER A 118 -0.07 -16.89 -9.46
CA SER A 118 0.34 -15.84 -10.40
C SER A 118 -0.45 -14.53 -10.25
N LEU A 119 -1.68 -14.58 -9.71
CA LEU A 119 -2.50 -13.40 -9.45
C LEU A 119 -1.90 -12.48 -8.41
N ILE A 120 -1.07 -12.97 -7.49
CA ILE A 120 -0.50 -12.15 -6.41
C ILE A 120 0.29 -10.96 -6.97
N TYR A 121 0.81 -11.08 -8.19
CA TYR A 121 1.58 -10.05 -8.87
C TYR A 121 0.73 -8.99 -9.58
N LEU A 122 -0.58 -9.21 -9.68
CA LEU A 122 -1.53 -8.33 -10.40
C LEU A 122 -1.08 -8.02 -11.85
N ASP A 123 -0.36 -8.95 -12.48
CA ASP A 123 0.20 -8.80 -13.82
C ASP A 123 -0.34 -9.88 -14.75
N GLU A 124 -1.07 -9.46 -15.79
CA GLU A 124 -1.59 -10.35 -16.82
C GLU A 124 -0.50 -11.17 -17.52
N LYS A 125 0.70 -10.61 -17.68
CA LYS A 125 1.81 -11.28 -18.35
C LYS A 125 2.31 -12.44 -17.51
N ALA A 126 2.29 -12.29 -16.18
CA ALA A 126 2.62 -13.37 -15.26
C ALA A 126 1.58 -14.49 -15.31
N VAL A 127 0.29 -14.16 -15.42
CA VAL A 127 -0.79 -15.15 -15.58
C VAL A 127 -0.61 -15.94 -16.88
N ILE A 128 -0.43 -15.25 -18.01
CA ILE A 128 -0.23 -15.89 -19.32
C ILE A 128 1.02 -16.76 -19.32
N PHE A 129 2.15 -16.24 -18.84
CA PHE A 129 3.41 -16.98 -18.76
C PHE A 129 3.26 -18.25 -17.92
N THR A 130 2.54 -18.17 -16.79
CA THR A 130 2.27 -19.31 -15.91
C THR A 130 1.36 -20.35 -16.56
N ALA A 131 0.33 -19.90 -17.26
CA ALA A 131 -0.57 -20.77 -18.00
C ALA A 131 0.19 -21.54 -19.10
N LEU A 132 0.96 -20.82 -19.92
CA LEU A 132 1.78 -21.42 -20.98
C LEU A 132 2.80 -22.39 -20.41
N GLY A 133 3.53 -22.01 -19.35
CA GLY A 133 4.48 -22.90 -18.69
C GLY A 133 3.82 -24.19 -18.17
N SER A 134 2.64 -24.07 -17.56
CA SER A 134 1.88 -25.24 -17.08
C SER A 134 1.45 -26.16 -18.23
N LEU A 135 0.96 -25.58 -19.32
CA LEU A 135 0.53 -26.33 -20.51
C LEU A 135 1.74 -27.00 -21.19
N THR A 136 2.88 -26.32 -21.27
CA THR A 136 4.12 -26.89 -21.82
C THR A 136 4.60 -28.07 -20.98
N VAL A 137 4.61 -27.95 -19.65
CA VAL A 137 4.96 -29.06 -18.74
C VAL A 137 4.06 -30.27 -18.99
N HIS A 138 2.75 -30.07 -19.10
CA HIS A 138 1.81 -31.15 -19.41
C HIS A 138 2.03 -31.74 -20.81
N GLY A 139 2.27 -30.90 -21.82
CA GLY A 139 2.55 -31.34 -23.19
C GLY A 139 3.81 -32.20 -23.26
N ILE A 140 4.89 -31.80 -22.57
CA ILE A 140 6.12 -32.58 -22.47
C ILE A 140 5.85 -33.94 -21.81
N LEU A 141 5.09 -33.96 -20.71
CA LEU A 141 4.78 -35.22 -20.01
C LEU A 141 3.99 -36.19 -20.89
N VAL A 142 2.95 -35.69 -21.59
CA VAL A 142 2.17 -36.51 -22.53
C VAL A 142 3.05 -37.05 -23.65
N ALA A 143 3.97 -36.24 -24.18
CA ALA A 143 4.87 -36.67 -25.26
C ALA A 143 5.95 -37.67 -24.78
N ALA A 144 6.52 -37.46 -23.59
CA ALA A 144 7.57 -38.30 -23.04
C ALA A 144 7.05 -39.66 -22.52
N TYR A 145 5.79 -39.71 -22.11
CA TYR A 145 5.15 -40.92 -21.62
C TYR A 145 3.82 -41.15 -22.37
N PRO A 146 3.87 -41.57 -23.65
CA PRO A 146 2.66 -41.79 -24.46
C PRO A 146 1.75 -42.90 -23.89
N THR A 147 2.29 -43.76 -23.04
CA THR A 147 1.51 -44.74 -22.28
C THR A 147 0.78 -44.13 -21.07
N ILE A 148 0.97 -42.85 -20.70
CA ILE A 148 0.21 -42.18 -19.61
C ILE A 148 -1.30 -42.46 -19.72
N ALA A 149 -1.86 -42.45 -20.94
CA ALA A 149 -3.28 -42.67 -21.15
C ALA A 149 -3.76 -44.11 -20.89
N THR A 150 -2.86 -45.10 -20.98
CA THR A 150 -3.12 -46.54 -20.79
C THR A 150 -2.44 -47.11 -19.56
N ASN A 151 -1.60 -46.32 -18.90
CA ASN A 151 -0.82 -46.72 -17.77
C ASN A 151 -1.66 -46.55 -16.50
N PRO A 152 -1.99 -47.63 -15.76
CA PRO A 152 -2.75 -47.54 -14.52
C PRO A 152 -2.07 -46.65 -13.46
N MET A 153 -0.77 -46.36 -13.63
CA MET A 153 -0.02 -45.40 -12.82
C MET A 153 -0.47 -43.93 -13.00
N PHE A 154 -1.24 -43.62 -14.03
CA PHE A 154 -1.77 -42.30 -14.33
C PHE A 154 -3.30 -42.32 -14.37
N TYR A 155 -3.92 -43.12 -13.49
CA TYR A 155 -5.38 -43.28 -13.42
C TYR A 155 -6.14 -41.94 -13.35
N ASN A 156 -5.54 -40.91 -12.76
CA ASN A 156 -6.10 -39.56 -12.69
C ASN A 156 -5.80 -38.69 -13.93
N TYR A 157 -4.91 -39.09 -14.83
CA TYR A 157 -4.51 -38.40 -16.06
C TYR A 157 -4.97 -39.17 -17.30
N THR A 158 -6.27 -39.44 -17.36
CA THR A 158 -6.89 -39.96 -18.59
C THR A 158 -7.05 -38.84 -19.62
N TYR A 159 -7.35 -39.21 -20.87
CA TYR A 159 -7.77 -38.26 -21.91
C TYR A 159 -8.89 -37.32 -21.43
N ARG A 160 -9.81 -37.82 -20.59
CA ARG A 160 -10.90 -37.01 -20.01
C ARG A 160 -10.35 -35.93 -19.07
N THR A 161 -9.38 -36.26 -18.21
CA THR A 161 -8.76 -35.29 -17.31
C THR A 161 -8.05 -34.18 -18.08
N TYR A 162 -7.35 -34.51 -19.17
CA TYR A 162 -6.71 -33.50 -20.02
C TYR A 162 -7.72 -32.62 -20.73
N ILE A 163 -8.85 -33.17 -21.18
CA ILE A 163 -9.96 -32.38 -21.72
C ILE A 163 -10.50 -31.43 -20.66
N TYR A 164 -10.76 -31.91 -19.43
CA TYR A 164 -11.23 -31.06 -18.33
C TYR A 164 -10.21 -30.00 -17.93
N MET A 165 -8.92 -30.33 -17.86
CA MET A 165 -7.85 -29.36 -17.62
C MET A 165 -7.81 -28.30 -18.74
N GLY A 166 -7.95 -28.70 -20.00
CA GLY A 166 -8.04 -27.79 -21.14
C GLY A 166 -9.22 -26.81 -21.02
N PHE A 167 -10.42 -27.32 -20.74
CA PHE A 167 -11.60 -26.47 -20.50
C PHE A 167 -11.43 -25.56 -19.30
N MET A 168 -10.88 -26.06 -18.19
CA MET A 168 -10.63 -25.27 -17.00
C MET A 168 -9.64 -24.14 -17.28
N TYR A 169 -8.55 -24.40 -18.01
CA TYR A 169 -7.58 -23.37 -18.42
C TYR A 169 -8.19 -22.36 -19.40
N LEU A 170 -9.01 -22.82 -20.35
CA LEU A 170 -9.70 -21.96 -21.31
C LEU A 170 -10.63 -20.96 -20.61
N LEU A 171 -11.28 -21.35 -19.52
CA LEU A 171 -12.16 -20.48 -18.73
C LEU A 171 -11.40 -19.67 -17.67
N SER A 172 -10.46 -20.31 -16.96
CA SER A 172 -9.78 -19.68 -15.82
C SER A 172 -8.79 -18.62 -16.28
N VAL A 173 -8.01 -18.84 -17.34
CA VAL A 173 -6.97 -17.89 -17.75
C VAL A 173 -7.57 -16.53 -18.14
N PRO A 174 -8.61 -16.44 -18.99
CA PRO A 174 -9.26 -15.16 -19.27
C PRO A 174 -9.85 -14.51 -18.02
N ALA A 175 -10.49 -15.29 -17.14
CA ALA A 175 -11.04 -14.78 -15.89
C ALA A 175 -9.96 -14.18 -14.98
N LEU A 176 -8.83 -14.88 -14.81
CA LEU A 176 -7.70 -14.42 -14.01
C LEU A 176 -7.03 -13.18 -14.63
N ILE A 177 -6.95 -13.08 -15.96
CA ILE A 177 -6.47 -11.87 -16.64
C ILE A 177 -7.38 -10.68 -16.33
N VAL A 178 -8.70 -10.86 -16.40
CA VAL A 178 -9.67 -9.80 -16.07
C VAL A 178 -9.52 -9.39 -14.61
N VAL A 179 -9.41 -10.35 -13.69
CA VAL A 179 -9.20 -10.10 -12.26
C VAL A 179 -7.90 -9.33 -12.04
N ALA A 180 -6.78 -9.74 -12.64
CA ALA A 180 -5.50 -9.06 -12.52
C ALA A 180 -5.57 -7.61 -13.03
N ARG A 181 -6.17 -7.39 -14.20
CA ARG A 181 -6.38 -6.04 -14.77
C ARG A 181 -7.23 -5.17 -13.86
N ARG A 182 -8.34 -5.68 -13.36
CA ARG A 182 -9.27 -4.92 -12.50
C ARG A 182 -8.67 -4.61 -11.15
N ALA A 183 -7.99 -5.56 -10.52
CA ALA A 183 -7.31 -5.35 -9.26
C ALA A 183 -6.13 -4.36 -9.40
N CYS A 184 -5.39 -4.42 -10.51
CA CYS A 184 -4.36 -3.43 -10.83
C CYS A 184 -4.94 -2.02 -11.04
N ALA A 185 -6.06 -1.90 -11.76
CA ALA A 185 -6.76 -0.62 -11.93
C ALA A 185 -7.25 -0.05 -10.59
N LEU A 186 -7.83 -0.88 -9.71
CA LEU A 186 -8.24 -0.47 -8.37
C LEU A 186 -7.06 0.02 -7.53
N LEU A 187 -5.90 -0.62 -7.66
CA LEU A 187 -4.67 -0.22 -6.97
C LEU A 187 -4.20 1.17 -7.41
N PHE A 188 -4.28 1.48 -8.72
CA PHE A 188 -3.99 2.83 -9.21
C PHE A 188 -5.04 3.86 -8.78
N ASP A 189 -6.32 3.50 -8.75
CA ASP A 189 -7.38 4.39 -8.25
C ASP A 189 -7.20 4.72 -6.77
N VAL A 190 -6.82 3.72 -5.95
CA VAL A 190 -6.49 3.92 -4.53
C VAL A 190 -5.30 4.86 -4.39
N GLN A 191 -4.23 4.65 -5.16
CA GLN A 191 -3.07 5.55 -5.16
C GLN A 191 -3.48 6.99 -5.50
N ARG A 192 -4.27 7.18 -6.55
CA ARG A 192 -4.75 8.51 -6.96
C ARG A 192 -5.57 9.20 -5.87
N ARG A 193 -6.41 8.44 -5.14
CA ARG A 193 -7.20 8.97 -4.03
C ARG A 193 -6.31 9.34 -2.84
N GLU A 194 -5.32 8.51 -2.52
CA GLU A 194 -4.34 8.80 -1.46
C GLU A 194 -3.56 10.08 -1.77
N ASP A 195 -3.07 10.25 -3.00
CA ASP A 195 -2.36 11.45 -3.44
C ASP A 195 -3.26 12.69 -3.34
N SER A 196 -4.52 12.58 -3.75
CA SER A 196 -5.51 13.67 -3.65
C SER A 196 -5.81 14.04 -2.20
N GLN A 197 -5.93 13.06 -1.30
CA GLN A 197 -6.12 13.30 0.13
C GLN A 197 -4.92 13.98 0.77
N ARG A 198 -3.69 13.65 0.35
CA ARG A 198 -2.47 14.31 0.83
C ARG A 198 -2.42 15.77 0.42
N ILE A 199 -2.74 16.08 -0.84
CA ILE A 199 -2.82 17.47 -1.31
C ILE A 199 -3.84 18.25 -0.48
N LEU A 200 -5.03 17.68 -0.26
CA LEU A 200 -6.08 18.31 0.55
C LEU A 200 -5.64 18.54 2.00
N ASN A 201 -4.98 17.55 2.63
CA ASN A 201 -4.47 17.67 3.99
C ASN A 201 -3.40 18.77 4.10
N ASN A 202 -2.47 18.83 3.15
CA ASN A 202 -1.46 19.89 3.09
C ASN A 202 -2.11 21.27 2.93
N SER A 203 -3.13 21.41 2.08
CA SER A 203 -3.90 22.66 1.95
C SER A 203 -4.63 23.05 3.24
N LEU A 204 -5.22 22.09 3.96
CA LEU A 204 -5.87 22.36 5.25
C LEU A 204 -4.86 22.83 6.30
N ASN A 205 -3.66 22.24 6.35
CA ASN A 205 -2.62 22.69 7.27
C ASN A 205 -2.16 24.12 6.96
N GLN A 206 -2.05 24.50 5.68
CA GLN A 206 -1.74 25.89 5.29
C GLN A 206 -2.84 26.86 5.71
N VAL A 207 -4.12 26.48 5.55
CA VAL A 207 -5.25 27.31 5.99
C VAL A 207 -5.25 27.46 7.52
N LEU A 208 -4.97 26.39 8.27
CA LEU A 208 -4.86 26.44 9.73
C LEU A 208 -3.73 27.37 10.20
N GLU A 209 -2.57 27.33 9.53
CA GLU A 209 -1.46 28.22 9.81
C GLU A 209 -1.84 29.69 9.56
N GLN A 210 -2.47 29.99 8.42
CA GLN A 210 -2.97 31.33 8.10
C GLN A 210 -4.05 31.81 9.08
N MET A 211 -4.95 30.92 9.49
CA MET A 211 -5.99 31.23 10.47
C MET A 211 -5.37 31.55 11.84
N THR A 212 -4.34 30.80 12.24
CA THR A 212 -3.59 31.05 13.49
C THR A 212 -2.91 32.41 13.45
N LEU A 213 -2.21 32.75 12.35
CA LEU A 213 -1.61 34.07 12.16
C LEU A 213 -2.67 35.18 12.21
N THR A 214 -3.80 35.00 11.53
CA THR A 214 -4.90 35.97 11.54
C THR A 214 -5.48 36.16 12.94
N ALA A 215 -5.67 35.08 13.70
CA ALA A 215 -6.13 35.14 15.08
C ALA A 215 -5.14 35.90 15.98
N THR A 216 -3.83 35.66 15.83
CA THR A 216 -2.81 36.43 16.57
C THR A 216 -2.82 37.92 16.22
N ASN A 217 -3.04 38.26 14.95
CA ASN A 217 -3.16 39.66 14.53
C ASN A 217 -4.42 40.32 15.10
N LEU A 218 -5.56 39.62 15.10
CA LEU A 218 -6.80 40.11 15.70
C LEU A 218 -6.65 40.37 17.20
N LEU A 219 -6.02 39.45 17.93
CA LEU A 219 -5.73 39.64 19.36
C LEU A 219 -4.88 40.88 19.60
N ARG A 220 -3.80 41.05 18.81
CA ARG A 220 -2.93 42.23 18.90
C ARG A 220 -3.68 43.52 18.57
N SER A 221 -4.51 43.53 17.52
CA SER A 221 -5.34 44.69 17.17
C SER A 221 -6.34 45.02 18.28
N SER A 222 -6.94 44.01 18.91
CA SER A 222 -7.85 44.19 20.05
C SER A 222 -7.12 44.81 21.26
N GLU A 223 -5.90 44.38 21.55
CA GLU A 223 -5.08 44.94 22.62
C GLU A 223 -4.73 46.42 22.36
N VAL A 224 -4.33 46.76 21.13
CA VAL A 224 -4.09 48.14 20.71
C VAL A 224 -5.35 49.00 20.83
N LEU A 225 -6.51 48.48 20.43
CA LEU A 225 -7.78 49.20 20.52
C LEU A 225 -8.17 49.45 21.98
N SER A 226 -7.98 48.46 22.86
CA SER A 226 -8.19 48.61 24.30
C SER A 226 -7.28 49.70 24.89
N GLY A 227 -6.02 49.77 24.44
CA GLY A 227 -5.10 50.85 24.83
C GLY A 227 -5.60 52.23 24.40
N HIS A 228 -6.08 52.38 23.16
CA HIS A 228 -6.65 53.64 22.68
C HIS A 228 -7.91 54.04 23.45
N ALA A 229 -8.78 53.07 23.80
CA ALA A 229 -9.97 53.31 24.59
C ALA A 229 -9.61 53.83 26.00
N ALA A 230 -8.58 53.28 26.63
CA ALA A 230 -8.09 53.75 27.94
C ALA A 230 -7.52 55.18 27.86
N VAL A 231 -6.77 55.50 26.80
CA VAL A 231 -6.27 56.87 26.58
C VAL A 231 -7.43 57.84 26.33
N LEU A 232 -8.40 57.47 25.49
CA LEU A 232 -9.60 58.28 25.23
C LEU A 232 -10.39 58.56 26.52
N GLN A 233 -10.55 57.56 27.38
CA GLN A 233 -11.20 57.74 28.68
C GLN A 233 -10.43 58.74 29.54
N SER A 234 -9.10 58.59 29.65
CA SER A 234 -8.27 59.54 30.40
C SER A 234 -8.36 60.96 29.85
N SER A 235 -8.32 61.15 28.54
CA SER A 235 -8.49 62.47 27.93
C SER A 235 -9.89 63.03 28.13
N ALA A 236 -10.93 62.20 28.12
CA ALA A 236 -12.29 62.65 28.41
C ALA A 236 -12.44 63.11 29.86
N GLU A 237 -11.83 62.39 30.81
CA GLU A 237 -11.78 62.80 32.23
C GLU A 237 -11.03 64.13 32.40
N GLU A 238 -9.90 64.33 31.72
CA GLU A 238 -9.15 65.59 31.73
C GLU A 238 -9.95 66.75 31.13
N VAL A 239 -10.63 66.53 30.00
CA VAL A 239 -11.50 67.54 29.39
C VAL A 239 -12.67 67.88 30.33
N ALA A 240 -13.30 66.89 30.94
CA ALA A 240 -14.38 67.11 31.90
C ALA A 240 -13.90 67.94 33.10
N ALA A 241 -12.75 67.60 33.69
CA ALA A 241 -12.15 68.36 34.78
C ALA A 241 -11.79 69.81 34.35
N GLY A 242 -11.23 69.98 33.16
CA GLY A 242 -10.96 71.30 32.58
C GLY A 242 -12.22 72.13 32.35
N MET A 243 -13.32 71.50 31.91
CA MET A 243 -14.62 72.15 31.76
C MET A 243 -15.22 72.55 33.10
N GLU A 244 -15.12 71.70 34.13
CA GLU A 244 -15.57 72.01 35.49
C GLU A 244 -14.80 73.20 36.06
N GLN A 245 -13.48 73.23 35.86
CA GLN A 245 -12.63 74.34 36.28
C GLN A 245 -12.94 75.63 35.50
N MET A 246 -13.24 75.56 34.20
CA MET A 246 -13.71 76.70 33.42
C MET A 246 -15.08 77.19 33.90
N ALA A 247 -16.02 76.30 34.18
CA ALA A 247 -17.33 76.66 34.70
C ALA A 247 -17.22 77.38 36.06
N HIS A 248 -16.39 76.85 36.97
CA HIS A 248 -16.10 77.49 38.24
C HIS A 248 -15.41 78.85 38.07
N MET A 249 -14.49 78.98 37.12
CA MET A 249 -13.82 80.25 36.84
C MET A 249 -14.81 81.29 36.30
N VAL A 250 -15.70 80.91 35.39
CA VAL A 250 -16.76 81.77 34.85
C VAL A 250 -17.72 82.19 35.96
N GLU A 251 -18.08 81.28 36.87
CA GLU A 251 -18.91 81.59 38.04
C GLU A 251 -18.24 82.62 38.94
N VAL A 252 -16.96 82.42 39.31
CA VAL A 252 -16.17 83.37 40.10
C VAL A 252 -16.09 84.73 39.38
N GLN A 253 -15.81 84.74 38.07
CA GLN A 253 -15.72 85.97 37.29
C GLN A 253 -17.06 86.69 37.20
N ALA A 254 -18.18 85.96 37.09
CA ALA A 254 -19.52 86.53 37.11
C ALA A 254 -19.81 87.15 38.49
N THR A 255 -19.46 86.48 39.59
CA THR A 255 -19.59 87.05 40.95
C THR A 255 -18.73 88.29 41.15
N ASP A 256 -17.46 88.28 40.74
CA ASP A 256 -16.56 89.44 40.84
C ASP A 256 -17.08 90.62 40.01
N VAL A 257 -17.59 90.38 38.79
CA VAL A 257 -18.20 91.42 37.95
C VAL A 257 -19.45 91.99 38.60
N THR A 258 -20.31 91.15 39.21
CA THR A 258 -21.47 91.65 39.96
C THR A 258 -21.10 92.41 41.24
N GLN A 259 -19.99 92.05 41.90
CA GLN A 259 -19.53 92.73 43.10
C GLN A 259 -18.89 94.09 42.76
N VAL A 260 -18.13 94.16 41.67
CA VAL A 260 -17.57 95.42 41.16
C VAL A 260 -18.67 96.33 40.61
N SER A 261 -19.67 95.80 39.90
CA SER A 261 -20.80 96.62 39.44
C SER A 261 -21.64 97.16 40.60
N GLY A 262 -21.78 96.41 41.70
CA GLY A 262 -22.40 96.90 42.94
C GLY A 262 -21.63 98.04 43.62
N ASN A 263 -20.29 98.05 43.52
CA ASN A 263 -19.43 99.08 44.13
C ASN A 263 -19.25 100.36 43.28
N VAL A 264 -19.63 100.35 42.00
CA VAL A 264 -19.55 101.52 41.10
C VAL A 264 -20.86 102.34 41.08
N VAL A 265 -21.92 101.85 41.72
CA VAL A 265 -23.24 102.50 41.78
C VAL A 265 -23.44 103.30 43.10
N GLN A 266 -22.39 103.50 43.90
CA GLN A 266 -22.38 104.45 45.03
C GLN A 266 -21.49 105.66 44.72
#